data_AF-A0A358DWQ4-F1
#
_entry.id   AF-A0A358DWQ4-F1
#
_cell.length_a   1.000
_cell.length_b   1.000
_cell.length_c   1.000
_cell.angle_alpha   90.00
_cell.angle_beta   90.00
_cell.angle_gamma   90.00
#
_symmetry.space_group_name_H-M   'P 1'
#
loop_
_entity.id
_entity.type
_entity.pdbx_description
1 polymer ?
#
loop_
_entity_poly.entity_id
_entity_poly.type
_entity_poly.pdbx_seq_one_letter_code
_entity_poly.pdbx_strand_id
1 'polypeptide(L)'
;MPNVLEKIVVDKRHEIEERKRAFPLSSFKDELVPSQKSLFAALSQPNAGYIFECKKASPSKGLIREHFDLDEILEAYSPYAAGISVLTDEKYFQGKFEYLEYVTARVTQPVLNKDFFVDTYQVYLARYYNADAVLLMLSVLSDEEYQSLAAVADTLSLDILTEVSNEEEMARAIALEAKIIGINNRNLRDLSTDLATTERLVPLLESATHDYVVISESGIYTHQDVLRLSPLCQGFLVGSALMAEKDLNVAVKGLVYGDVKVCGLTTPEYANNAFAAGASYGGLIFAGKSPRYVTPETALTIVNEVPGHYVGVFVDKPIDEVVATATQLSLRAVQLHGSEDANYREQLNSKLPSHCTIWQAVGVSDNIPNNVYTLLNDNHVERILLDCQVGNSKGGTGKQFDWSLLQNIDKKEKLIIAGGINPDNVADAISTGCGMLDVNSGVETAPGEKCADKLAALFTICRRY
;
A
#
# COMPACT_ATOMS: atom_id res chain seq x y z
N MET A 1 -28.56 -0.21 -23.50
CA MET A 1 -28.71 -0.13 -22.03
C MET A 1 -27.67 0.87 -21.54
N PRO A 2 -28.01 1.76 -20.60
CA PRO A 2 -27.03 2.70 -20.10
C PRO A 2 -25.86 1.96 -19.46
N ASN A 3 -24.65 2.45 -19.68
CA ASN A 3 -23.47 1.87 -19.02
C ASN A 3 -23.48 2.17 -17.51
N VAL A 4 -22.58 1.56 -16.74
CA VAL A 4 -22.57 1.68 -15.27
C VAL A 4 -22.44 3.14 -14.84
N LEU A 5 -21.57 3.91 -15.49
CA LEU A 5 -21.34 5.33 -15.19
C LEU A 5 -22.58 6.18 -15.47
N GLU A 6 -23.22 6.01 -16.63
CA GLU A 6 -24.44 6.75 -16.99
C GLU A 6 -25.56 6.55 -15.96
N LYS A 7 -25.73 5.32 -15.46
CA LYS A 7 -26.71 5.02 -14.42
C LYS A 7 -26.39 5.76 -13.11
N ILE A 8 -25.13 5.74 -12.69
CA ILE A 8 -24.69 6.43 -11.46
C ILE A 8 -24.96 7.93 -11.57
N VAL A 9 -24.61 8.55 -12.70
CA VAL A 9 -24.78 9.99 -12.92
C VAL A 9 -26.26 10.40 -12.92
N VAL A 10 -27.14 9.60 -13.54
CA VAL A 10 -28.59 9.84 -13.50
C VAL A 10 -29.11 9.80 -12.07
N ASP A 11 -28.76 8.75 -11.32
CA ASP A 11 -29.17 8.60 -9.93
C ASP A 11 -28.63 9.74 -9.05
N LYS A 12 -27.39 10.18 -9.29
CA LYS A 12 -26.78 11.31 -8.59
C LYS A 12 -27.50 12.62 -8.84
N ARG A 13 -27.87 12.94 -10.09
CA ARG A 13 -28.63 14.17 -10.40
C ARG A 13 -29.97 14.20 -9.65
N HIS A 14 -30.65 13.05 -9.53
CA HIS A 14 -31.87 12.95 -8.72
C HIS A 14 -31.60 13.15 -7.22
N GLU A 15 -30.56 12.50 -6.68
CA GLU A 15 -30.15 12.66 -5.28
C GLU A 15 -29.86 14.12 -4.93
N ILE A 16 -29.13 14.83 -5.80
CA ILE A 16 -28.74 16.23 -5.55
C ILE A 16 -29.94 17.18 -5.57
N GLU A 17 -30.91 16.95 -6.44
CA GLU A 17 -32.15 17.74 -6.45
C GLU A 17 -32.98 17.54 -5.18
N GLU A 18 -33.04 16.32 -4.65
CA GLU A 18 -33.68 16.05 -3.36
C GLU A 18 -32.90 16.70 -2.21
N ARG A 19 -31.58 16.58 -2.22
CA ARG A 19 -30.70 17.15 -1.19
C ARG A 19 -30.78 18.68 -1.16
N LYS A 20 -30.84 19.35 -2.32
CA LYS A 20 -31.03 20.81 -2.42
C LYS A 20 -32.36 21.28 -1.82
N ARG A 21 -33.41 20.46 -1.87
CA ARG A 21 -34.70 20.78 -1.21
C ARG A 21 -34.63 20.57 0.30
N ALA A 22 -33.96 19.52 0.75
CA ALA A 22 -33.84 19.19 2.17
C ALA A 22 -32.86 20.13 2.91
N PHE A 23 -31.78 20.54 2.25
CA PHE A 23 -30.74 21.42 2.80
C PHE A 23 -30.35 22.49 1.76
N PRO A 24 -31.14 23.57 1.64
CA PRO A 24 -30.94 24.58 0.60
C PRO A 24 -29.60 25.31 0.72
N LEU A 25 -28.96 25.59 -0.43
CA LEU A 25 -27.65 26.28 -0.48
C LEU A 25 -27.61 27.60 0.31
N SER A 26 -28.69 28.37 0.25
CA SER A 26 -28.80 29.66 0.95
C SER A 26 -28.74 29.53 2.49
N SER A 27 -28.90 28.32 3.03
CA SER A 27 -28.84 28.10 4.48
C SER A 27 -27.42 28.01 5.03
N PHE A 28 -26.41 27.79 4.19
CA PHE A 28 -25.03 27.59 4.65
C PHE A 28 -23.95 28.25 3.79
N LYS A 29 -24.26 28.68 2.55
CA LYS A 29 -23.26 29.22 1.62
C LYS A 29 -22.46 30.39 2.18
N ASP A 30 -23.13 31.32 2.86
CA ASP A 30 -22.50 32.55 3.37
C ASP A 30 -21.60 32.30 4.60
N GLU A 31 -21.68 31.12 5.20
CA GLU A 31 -20.86 30.69 6.34
C GLU A 31 -19.56 29.98 5.91
N LEU A 32 -19.42 29.69 4.61
CA LEU A 32 -18.28 28.94 4.10
C LEU A 32 -17.00 29.77 4.13
N VAL A 33 -15.95 29.14 4.62
CA VAL A 33 -14.58 29.68 4.58
C VAL A 33 -13.73 28.89 3.59
N PRO A 34 -12.81 29.56 2.86
CA PRO A 34 -11.89 28.88 1.97
C PRO A 34 -10.99 27.87 2.69
N SER A 35 -10.66 26.77 2.00
CA SER A 35 -9.67 25.79 2.48
C SER A 35 -8.31 26.47 2.72
N GLN A 36 -7.57 25.93 3.68
CA GLN A 36 -6.19 26.36 4.00
C GLN A 36 -5.16 25.27 3.67
N LYS A 37 -5.60 24.11 3.16
CA LYS A 37 -4.75 22.98 2.79
C LYS A 37 -4.75 22.84 1.27
N SER A 38 -3.60 22.50 0.70
CA SER A 38 -3.46 22.23 -0.73
C SER A 38 -3.00 20.79 -0.95
N LEU A 39 -3.84 20.03 -1.64
CA LEU A 39 -3.52 18.71 -2.18
C LEU A 39 -2.46 18.80 -3.27
N PHE A 40 -2.50 19.81 -4.13
CA PHE A 40 -1.47 20.04 -5.14
C PHE A 40 -0.08 20.18 -4.48
N ALA A 41 0.05 21.06 -3.49
CA ALA A 41 1.32 21.27 -2.78
C ALA A 41 1.80 20.01 -2.04
N ALA A 42 0.88 19.20 -1.49
CA ALA A 42 1.21 17.94 -0.84
C ALA A 42 1.71 16.88 -1.84
N LEU A 43 1.18 16.88 -3.06
CA LEU A 43 1.57 15.96 -4.15
C LEU A 43 2.81 16.42 -4.92
N SER A 44 3.16 17.71 -4.86
CA SER A 44 4.39 18.24 -5.46
C SER A 44 5.66 18.01 -4.62
N GLN A 45 5.56 17.29 -3.50
CA GLN A 45 6.71 16.99 -2.65
C GLN A 45 7.66 15.96 -3.31
N PRO A 46 8.91 15.84 -2.83
CA PRO A 46 9.81 14.77 -3.28
C PRO A 46 9.26 13.37 -2.98
N ASN A 47 9.51 12.44 -3.91
CA ASN A 47 8.92 11.10 -3.98
C ASN A 47 7.41 11.10 -4.27
N ALA A 48 6.92 10.07 -4.95
CA ALA A 48 5.52 9.95 -5.32
C ALA A 48 4.61 9.94 -4.08
N GLY A 49 3.57 10.78 -4.03
CA GLY A 49 2.61 10.89 -2.93
C GLY A 49 1.52 9.80 -2.95
N TYR A 50 0.89 9.56 -1.81
CA TYR A 50 -0.27 8.66 -1.70
C TYR A 50 -1.53 9.42 -1.31
N ILE A 51 -2.58 9.25 -2.12
CA ILE A 51 -3.96 9.57 -1.75
C ILE A 51 -4.62 8.26 -1.30
N PHE A 52 -4.63 8.00 0.01
CA PHE A 52 -5.29 6.79 0.51
C PHE A 52 -6.79 7.02 0.65
N GLU A 53 -7.56 6.05 0.18
CA GLU A 53 -8.99 6.20 0.03
C GLU A 53 -9.76 5.39 1.09
N CYS A 54 -10.61 6.10 1.84
CA CYS A 54 -11.59 5.52 2.75
C CYS A 54 -12.79 5.04 1.92
N LYS A 55 -12.79 3.75 1.56
CA LYS A 55 -13.80 3.14 0.68
C LYS A 55 -14.42 1.89 1.30
N LYS A 56 -15.71 1.96 1.62
CA LYS A 56 -16.47 0.84 2.22
C LYS A 56 -16.94 -0.19 1.20
N ALA A 57 -17.47 0.27 0.07
CA ALA A 57 -17.98 -0.58 -1.01
C ALA A 57 -17.63 0.01 -2.40
N SER A 58 -17.84 -0.77 -3.46
CA SER A 58 -17.79 -0.26 -4.84
C SER A 58 -18.77 -0.99 -5.76
N PRO A 59 -19.17 -0.38 -6.91
CA PRO A 59 -19.99 -1.06 -7.93
C PRO A 59 -19.41 -2.39 -8.42
N SER A 60 -18.08 -2.49 -8.50
CA SER A 60 -17.38 -3.63 -9.08
C SER A 60 -17.14 -4.77 -8.09
N LYS A 61 -16.98 -4.47 -6.79
CA LYS A 61 -16.63 -5.45 -5.76
C LYS A 61 -17.74 -5.66 -4.71
N GLY A 62 -18.79 -4.85 -4.72
CA GLY A 62 -19.78 -4.84 -3.65
C GLY A 62 -19.18 -4.31 -2.35
N LEU A 63 -19.55 -4.90 -1.22
CA LEU A 63 -18.97 -4.58 0.08
C LEU A 63 -17.49 -5.03 0.12
N ILE A 64 -16.59 -4.10 0.43
CA ILE A 64 -15.15 -4.35 0.50
C ILE A 64 -14.72 -4.53 1.96
N ARG A 65 -15.15 -3.63 2.84
CA ARG A 65 -14.81 -3.65 4.27
C ARG A 65 -16.07 -3.61 5.11
N GLU A 66 -16.41 -4.74 5.72
CA GLU A 66 -17.59 -4.87 6.57
C GLU A 66 -17.48 -4.00 7.83
N HIS A 67 -16.36 -4.15 8.54
CA HIS A 67 -16.02 -3.32 9.70
C HIS A 67 -15.25 -2.07 9.26
N PHE A 68 -15.99 -1.00 8.98
CA PHE A 68 -15.47 0.25 8.46
C PHE A 68 -15.17 1.24 9.60
N ASP A 69 -14.14 0.95 10.38
CA ASP A 69 -13.64 1.80 11.47
C ASP A 69 -12.69 2.87 10.93
N LEU A 70 -13.09 4.14 11.01
CA LEU A 70 -12.29 5.25 10.52
C LEU A 70 -11.07 5.52 11.40
N ASP A 71 -11.10 5.24 12.70
CA ASP A 71 -9.93 5.48 13.55
C ASP A 71 -8.79 4.52 13.18
N GLU A 72 -9.11 3.23 12.98
CA GLU A 72 -8.17 2.22 12.47
C GLU A 72 -7.58 2.63 11.10
N ILE A 73 -8.45 3.08 10.19
CA ILE A 73 -8.03 3.49 8.84
C ILE A 73 -7.09 4.69 8.90
N LEU A 74 -7.43 5.71 9.70
CA LEU A 74 -6.64 6.93 9.81
C LEU A 74 -5.31 6.70 10.52
N GLU A 75 -5.25 5.80 11.51
CA GLU A 75 -4.01 5.38 12.14
C GLU A 75 -3.04 4.77 11.11
N ALA A 76 -3.55 3.90 10.23
CA ALA A 76 -2.75 3.28 9.17
C ALA A 76 -2.35 4.25 8.05
N TYR A 77 -3.23 5.18 7.66
CA TYR A 77 -3.03 6.05 6.50
C TYR A 77 -2.19 7.30 6.81
N SER A 78 -2.46 7.98 7.93
CA SER A 78 -1.92 9.31 8.21
C SER A 78 -0.39 9.40 8.18
N PRO A 79 0.39 8.39 8.63
CA PRO A 79 1.85 8.47 8.58
C PRO A 79 2.44 8.55 7.16
N TYR A 80 1.68 8.13 6.14
CA TYR A 80 2.17 7.96 4.77
C TYR A 80 1.38 8.75 3.71
N ALA A 81 0.20 9.27 4.07
CA ALA A 81 -0.70 9.97 3.16
C ALA A 81 -0.19 11.37 2.81
N ALA A 82 -0.12 11.68 1.51
CA ALA A 82 -0.07 13.06 1.01
C ALA A 82 -1.46 13.70 1.03
N GLY A 83 -2.50 12.90 0.79
CA GLY A 83 -3.91 13.28 0.93
C GLY A 83 -4.76 12.08 1.32
N ILE A 84 -5.97 12.34 1.80
CA ILE A 84 -6.94 11.28 2.11
C ILE A 84 -8.18 11.50 1.26
N SER A 85 -8.62 10.46 0.56
CA SER A 85 -9.85 10.48 -0.24
C SER A 85 -10.98 9.85 0.55
N VAL A 86 -12.12 10.53 0.62
CA VAL A 86 -13.32 10.02 1.31
C VAL A 86 -14.47 9.95 0.33
N LEU A 87 -15.07 8.76 0.19
CA LEU A 87 -16.26 8.57 -0.63
C LEU A 87 -17.47 9.16 0.08
N THR A 88 -18.24 10.02 -0.61
CA THR A 88 -19.52 10.53 -0.10
C THR A 88 -20.75 9.99 -0.84
N ASP A 89 -20.55 9.20 -1.90
CA ASP A 89 -21.65 8.53 -2.59
C ASP A 89 -22.25 7.39 -1.73
N GLU A 90 -23.50 7.56 -1.32
CA GLU A 90 -24.21 6.63 -0.44
C GLU A 90 -24.62 5.33 -1.18
N LYS A 91 -25.15 5.46 -2.39
CA LYS A 91 -25.83 4.36 -3.09
C LYS A 91 -24.88 3.27 -3.58
N TYR A 92 -23.74 3.66 -4.14
CA TYR A 92 -22.81 2.77 -4.84
C TYR A 92 -21.55 2.47 -4.03
N PHE A 93 -21.12 3.40 -3.18
CA PHE A 93 -19.90 3.27 -2.39
C PHE A 93 -20.15 3.12 -0.88
N GLN A 94 -21.40 3.29 -0.43
CA GLN A 94 -21.77 3.35 1.00
C GLN A 94 -20.95 4.39 1.77
N GLY A 95 -20.53 5.45 1.06
CA GLY A 95 -19.91 6.64 1.59
C GLY A 95 -20.94 7.58 2.19
N LYS A 96 -20.48 8.61 2.91
CA LYS A 96 -21.34 9.61 3.58
C LYS A 96 -20.57 10.90 3.83
N PHE A 97 -21.24 12.04 3.80
CA PHE A 97 -20.64 13.34 4.14
C PHE A 97 -20.18 13.41 5.61
N GLU A 98 -20.82 12.67 6.51
CA GLU A 98 -20.41 12.56 7.90
C GLU A 98 -19.03 11.88 8.05
N TYR A 99 -18.66 10.98 7.14
CA TYR A 99 -17.29 10.43 7.12
C TYR A 99 -16.27 11.47 6.69
N LEU A 100 -16.63 12.33 5.74
CA LEU A 100 -15.77 13.43 5.30
C LEU A 100 -15.54 14.43 6.45
N GLU A 101 -16.59 14.80 7.19
CA GLU A 101 -16.47 15.62 8.40
C GLU A 101 -15.61 14.94 9.47
N TYR A 102 -15.84 13.64 9.70
CA TYR A 102 -15.10 12.86 10.68
C TYR A 102 -13.59 12.87 10.41
N VAL A 103 -13.22 12.63 9.15
CA VAL A 103 -11.84 12.54 8.69
C VAL A 103 -11.17 13.92 8.72
N THR A 104 -11.80 14.95 8.14
CA THR A 104 -11.25 16.31 8.10
C THR A 104 -10.96 16.87 9.50
N ALA A 105 -11.76 16.51 10.51
CA ALA A 105 -11.54 16.90 11.90
C ALA A 105 -10.35 16.22 12.61
N ARG A 106 -9.77 15.16 12.02
CA ARG A 106 -8.75 14.30 12.67
C ARG A 106 -7.40 14.26 11.97
N VAL A 107 -7.31 14.81 10.76
CA VAL A 107 -6.12 14.70 9.92
C VAL A 107 -5.55 16.07 9.56
N THR A 108 -4.23 16.15 9.48
CA THR A 108 -3.53 17.36 9.03
C THR A 108 -3.42 17.43 7.51
N GLN A 109 -3.51 16.29 6.83
CA GLN A 109 -3.48 16.15 5.38
C GLN A 109 -4.69 16.83 4.73
N PRO A 110 -4.59 17.28 3.47
CA PRO A 110 -5.72 17.66 2.66
C PRO A 110 -6.65 16.46 2.41
N VAL A 111 -7.96 16.69 2.52
CA VAL A 111 -8.99 15.67 2.32
C VAL A 111 -9.75 15.92 1.03
N LEU A 112 -9.68 14.95 0.11
CA LEU A 112 -10.44 14.91 -1.13
C LEU A 112 -11.85 14.35 -0.86
N ASN A 113 -12.87 15.12 -1.21
CA ASN A 113 -14.21 14.58 -1.38
C ASN A 113 -14.32 13.86 -2.74
N LYS A 114 -14.41 12.54 -2.71
CA LYS A 114 -14.57 11.68 -3.90
C LYS A 114 -16.05 11.33 -4.06
N ASP A 115 -16.69 11.94 -5.06
CA ASP A 115 -18.08 11.70 -5.45
C ASP A 115 -18.24 12.00 -6.96
N PHE A 116 -19.42 11.74 -7.51
CA PHE A 116 -19.81 12.14 -8.86
C PHE A 116 -20.36 13.56 -8.82
N PHE A 117 -19.49 14.55 -9.00
CA PHE A 117 -19.89 15.95 -9.04
C PHE A 117 -20.61 16.27 -10.36
N VAL A 118 -21.82 16.82 -10.27
CA VAL A 118 -22.71 17.16 -11.41
C VAL A 118 -23.42 18.51 -11.24
N ASP A 119 -23.30 19.15 -10.06
CA ASP A 119 -23.88 20.45 -9.73
C ASP A 119 -22.97 21.22 -8.76
N THR A 120 -22.83 22.53 -8.95
CA THR A 120 -22.09 23.44 -8.06
C THR A 120 -22.49 23.35 -6.58
N TYR A 121 -23.75 23.01 -6.28
CA TYR A 121 -24.22 22.74 -4.92
C TYR A 121 -23.33 21.73 -4.18
N GLN A 122 -22.88 20.68 -4.88
CA GLN A 122 -22.00 19.66 -4.28
C GLN A 122 -20.64 20.23 -3.89
N VAL A 123 -20.10 21.19 -4.65
CA VAL A 123 -18.81 21.84 -4.34
C VAL A 123 -18.94 22.66 -3.04
N TYR A 124 -20.01 23.45 -2.91
CA TYR A 124 -20.31 24.15 -1.65
C TYR A 124 -20.53 23.18 -0.48
N LEU A 125 -21.26 22.08 -0.73
CA LEU A 125 -21.54 21.06 0.29
C LEU A 125 -20.25 20.34 0.73
N ALA A 126 -19.34 20.01 -0.20
CA ALA A 126 -18.05 19.44 0.12
C ALA A 126 -17.26 20.36 1.06
N ARG A 127 -17.24 21.68 0.78
CA ARG A 127 -16.58 22.65 1.66
C ARG A 127 -17.30 22.83 3.00
N TYR A 128 -18.62 22.76 3.03
CA TYR A 128 -19.39 22.77 4.28
C TYR A 128 -18.91 21.65 5.23
N TYR A 129 -18.62 20.46 4.68
CA TYR A 129 -18.02 19.33 5.40
C TYR A 129 -16.48 19.36 5.42
N ASN A 130 -15.89 20.54 5.25
CA ASN A 130 -14.45 20.82 5.37
C ASN A 130 -13.53 20.10 4.36
N ALA A 131 -14.04 19.61 3.22
CA ALA A 131 -13.18 19.07 2.16
C ALA A 131 -12.18 20.14 1.67
N ASP A 132 -10.95 19.71 1.39
CA ASP A 132 -9.89 20.58 0.87
C ASP A 132 -9.72 20.43 -0.65
N ALA A 133 -10.24 19.33 -1.21
CA ALA A 133 -10.26 19.08 -2.64
C ALA A 133 -11.55 18.36 -3.09
N VAL A 134 -11.87 18.45 -4.37
CA VAL A 134 -13.01 17.75 -5.00
C VAL A 134 -12.58 16.99 -6.27
N LEU A 135 -13.32 15.93 -6.60
CA LEU A 135 -13.16 15.20 -7.86
C LEU A 135 -14.02 15.82 -8.96
N LEU A 136 -13.44 16.12 -10.12
CA LEU A 136 -14.20 16.44 -11.34
C LEU A 136 -13.83 15.47 -12.46
N MET A 137 -14.82 14.78 -13.02
CA MET A 137 -14.60 13.71 -14.00
C MET A 137 -14.94 14.19 -15.42
N LEU A 138 -13.97 14.17 -16.34
CA LEU A 138 -14.21 14.57 -17.72
C LEU A 138 -15.02 13.53 -18.52
N SER A 139 -15.13 12.31 -18.00
CA SER A 139 -16.07 11.29 -18.50
C SER A 139 -17.55 11.58 -18.18
N VAL A 140 -17.82 12.54 -17.28
CA VAL A 140 -19.16 12.92 -16.81
C VAL A 140 -19.55 14.33 -17.25
N LEU A 141 -18.60 15.27 -17.18
CA LEU A 141 -18.85 16.71 -17.34
C LEU A 141 -18.52 17.17 -18.75
N SER A 142 -19.34 18.09 -19.29
CA SER A 142 -18.90 18.95 -20.41
C SER A 142 -17.84 19.95 -19.93
N ASP A 143 -17.17 20.64 -20.86
CA ASP A 143 -16.19 21.67 -20.52
C ASP A 143 -16.84 22.85 -19.77
N GLU A 144 -18.07 23.23 -20.17
CA GLU A 144 -18.83 24.30 -19.51
C GLU A 144 -19.27 23.92 -18.09
N GLU A 145 -19.71 22.66 -17.90
CA GLU A 145 -20.01 22.14 -16.56
C GLU A 145 -18.74 22.12 -15.71
N TYR A 146 -17.65 21.55 -16.21
CA TYR A 146 -16.36 21.53 -15.50
C TYR A 146 -15.92 22.93 -15.07
N GLN A 147 -15.93 23.90 -15.99
CA GLN A 147 -15.54 25.29 -15.69
C GLN A 147 -16.46 25.93 -14.64
N SER A 148 -17.76 25.62 -14.68
CA SER A 148 -18.72 26.13 -13.68
C SER A 148 -18.45 25.57 -12.28
N LEU A 149 -18.14 24.27 -12.16
CA LEU A 149 -17.77 23.66 -10.88
C LEU A 149 -16.39 24.14 -10.41
N ALA A 150 -15.42 24.24 -11.33
CA ALA A 150 -14.06 24.71 -11.05
C ALA A 150 -14.05 26.16 -10.53
N ALA A 151 -14.84 27.05 -11.14
CA ALA A 151 -14.96 28.43 -10.69
C ALA A 151 -15.47 28.52 -9.24
N VAL A 152 -16.37 27.64 -8.82
CA VAL A 152 -16.82 27.58 -7.42
C VAL A 152 -15.72 27.04 -6.51
N ALA A 153 -15.03 25.98 -6.93
CA ALA A 153 -13.90 25.40 -6.19
C ALA A 153 -12.81 26.46 -5.93
N ASP A 154 -12.47 27.27 -6.94
CA ASP A 154 -11.49 28.36 -6.82
C ASP A 154 -11.88 29.41 -5.77
N THR A 155 -13.16 29.82 -5.73
CA THR A 155 -13.64 30.79 -4.72
C THR A 155 -13.53 30.27 -3.29
N LEU A 156 -13.47 28.96 -3.11
CA LEU A 156 -13.35 28.27 -1.83
C LEU A 156 -11.95 27.69 -1.61
N SER A 157 -10.99 28.00 -2.49
CA SER A 157 -9.62 27.48 -2.48
C SER A 157 -9.55 25.95 -2.40
N LEU A 158 -10.51 25.27 -3.04
CA LEU A 158 -10.51 23.81 -3.15
C LEU A 158 -9.61 23.40 -4.31
N ASP A 159 -8.71 22.46 -4.07
CA ASP A 159 -8.00 21.80 -5.17
C ASP A 159 -8.95 20.87 -5.94
N ILE A 160 -8.64 20.63 -7.21
CA ILE A 160 -9.46 19.80 -8.09
C ILE A 160 -8.61 18.64 -8.59
N LEU A 161 -9.02 17.41 -8.26
CA LEU A 161 -8.54 16.21 -8.93
C LEU A 161 -9.38 16.00 -10.19
N THR A 162 -8.79 16.25 -11.36
CA THR A 162 -9.44 16.12 -12.66
C THR A 162 -9.21 14.72 -13.21
N GLU A 163 -10.25 13.89 -13.18
CA GLU A 163 -10.17 12.48 -13.58
C GLU A 163 -10.38 12.31 -15.09
N VAL A 164 -9.45 11.58 -15.72
CA VAL A 164 -9.45 11.22 -17.14
C VAL A 164 -9.24 9.71 -17.33
N SER A 165 -9.77 9.16 -18.42
CA SER A 165 -9.73 7.73 -18.74
C SER A 165 -9.30 7.41 -20.17
N ASN A 166 -9.14 8.42 -21.02
CA ASN A 166 -8.74 8.27 -22.43
C ASN A 166 -8.09 9.57 -22.97
N GLU A 167 -7.62 9.51 -24.22
CA GLU A 167 -6.89 10.57 -24.89
C GLU A 167 -7.72 11.83 -25.11
N GLU A 168 -9.02 11.70 -25.40
CA GLU A 168 -9.92 12.84 -25.57
C GLU A 168 -10.10 13.59 -24.26
N GLU A 169 -10.35 12.86 -23.18
CA GLU A 169 -10.45 13.43 -21.82
C GLU A 169 -9.11 14.05 -21.39
N MET A 170 -7.97 13.43 -21.72
CA MET A 170 -6.64 14.02 -21.45
C MET A 170 -6.42 15.32 -22.21
N ALA A 171 -6.75 15.36 -23.51
CA ALA A 171 -6.63 16.58 -24.31
C ALA A 171 -7.50 17.72 -23.75
N ARG A 172 -8.70 17.40 -23.26
CA ARG A 172 -9.58 18.35 -22.57
C ARG A 172 -8.98 18.83 -21.25
N ALA A 173 -8.43 17.94 -20.42
CA ALA A 173 -7.78 18.31 -19.17
C ALA A 173 -6.63 19.30 -19.40
N ILE A 174 -5.84 19.10 -20.46
CA ILE A 174 -4.76 20.00 -20.85
C ILE A 174 -5.31 21.37 -21.27
N ALA A 175 -6.34 21.39 -22.13
CA ALA A 175 -6.99 22.62 -22.59
C ALA A 175 -7.67 23.41 -21.45
N LEU A 176 -8.11 22.72 -20.40
CA LEU A 176 -8.72 23.26 -19.19
C LEU A 176 -7.69 23.64 -18.11
N GLU A 177 -6.39 23.50 -18.39
CA GLU A 177 -5.29 23.80 -17.47
C GLU A 177 -5.40 23.10 -16.10
N ALA A 178 -5.82 21.84 -16.10
CA ALA A 178 -6.02 21.05 -14.88
C ALA A 178 -4.70 20.83 -14.11
N LYS A 179 -4.67 21.21 -12.83
CA LYS A 179 -3.45 21.15 -11.98
C LYS A 179 -3.17 19.77 -11.37
N ILE A 180 -4.20 19.01 -11.01
CA ILE A 180 -4.05 17.64 -10.50
C ILE A 180 -4.80 16.74 -11.46
N ILE A 181 -4.07 15.94 -12.24
CA ILE A 181 -4.64 15.08 -13.28
C ILE A 181 -4.64 13.64 -12.78
N GLY A 182 -5.82 13.11 -12.54
CA GLY A 182 -6.05 11.72 -12.13
C GLY A 182 -6.29 10.82 -13.32
N ILE A 183 -5.39 9.88 -13.60
CA ILE A 183 -5.58 8.89 -14.66
C ILE A 183 -6.22 7.65 -14.06
N ASN A 184 -7.49 7.41 -14.39
CA ASN A 184 -8.22 6.24 -13.92
C ASN A 184 -7.94 5.04 -14.81
N ASN A 185 -7.12 4.11 -14.32
CA ASN A 185 -6.82 2.86 -15.00
C ASN A 185 -8.04 1.92 -15.08
N ARG A 186 -9.14 2.24 -14.37
CA ARG A 186 -10.41 1.52 -14.47
C ARG A 186 -11.38 2.26 -15.39
N ASN A 187 -11.78 1.61 -16.47
CA ASN A 187 -12.85 2.13 -17.31
C ASN A 187 -14.20 1.90 -16.60
N LEU A 188 -14.86 2.97 -16.13
CA LEU A 188 -16.16 2.85 -15.42
C LEU A 188 -17.33 2.46 -16.33
N ARG A 189 -17.14 2.45 -17.66
CA ARG A 189 -18.18 2.02 -18.61
C ARG A 189 -18.32 0.49 -18.65
N ASP A 190 -17.21 -0.24 -18.53
CA ASP A 190 -17.17 -1.72 -18.60
C ASP A 190 -16.47 -2.41 -17.40
N LEU A 191 -15.92 -1.63 -16.47
CA LEU A 191 -15.21 -2.03 -15.25
C LEU A 191 -13.86 -2.74 -15.44
N SER A 192 -13.35 -2.81 -16.68
CA SER A 192 -11.99 -3.29 -16.97
C SER A 192 -10.93 -2.43 -16.27
N THR A 193 -9.76 -2.99 -15.99
CA THR A 193 -8.65 -2.28 -15.34
C THR A 193 -7.33 -2.61 -16.01
N ASP A 194 -6.61 -1.59 -16.44
CA ASP A 194 -5.32 -1.73 -17.12
C ASP A 194 -4.38 -0.57 -16.77
N LEU A 195 -3.28 -0.89 -16.08
CA LEU A 195 -2.25 0.08 -15.70
C LEU A 195 -1.53 0.71 -16.91
N ALA A 196 -1.58 0.06 -18.08
CA ALA A 196 -1.05 0.63 -19.32
C ALA A 196 -1.82 1.88 -19.77
N THR A 197 -3.00 2.15 -19.19
CA THR A 197 -3.71 3.42 -19.38
C THR A 197 -2.87 4.60 -18.92
N THR A 198 -2.26 4.53 -17.73
CA THR A 198 -1.34 5.56 -17.25
C THR A 198 -0.16 5.73 -18.21
N GLU A 199 0.49 4.63 -18.60
CA GLU A 199 1.65 4.64 -19.51
C GLU A 199 1.34 5.27 -20.87
N ARG A 200 0.12 5.07 -21.38
CA ARG A 200 -0.33 5.62 -22.67
C ARG A 200 -0.70 7.09 -22.59
N LEU A 201 -1.28 7.55 -21.47
CA LEU A 201 -1.82 8.92 -21.37
C LEU A 201 -0.79 9.93 -20.87
N VAL A 202 0.15 9.55 -20.00
CA VAL A 202 1.19 10.46 -19.47
C VAL A 202 1.97 11.17 -20.59
N PRO A 203 2.43 10.52 -21.67
CA PRO A 203 3.19 11.20 -22.73
C PRO A 203 2.43 12.35 -23.42
N LEU A 204 1.09 12.38 -23.38
CA LEU A 204 0.31 13.46 -24.00
C LEU A 204 0.47 14.80 -23.25
N LEU A 205 0.87 14.74 -21.98
CA LEU A 205 1.14 15.91 -21.14
C LEU A 205 2.41 16.67 -21.55
N GLU A 206 3.22 16.14 -22.47
CA GLU A 206 4.32 16.89 -23.11
C GLU A 206 3.83 18.18 -23.79
N SER A 207 2.55 18.22 -24.18
CA SER A 207 1.93 19.40 -24.80
C SER A 207 1.39 20.43 -23.80
N ALA A 208 1.35 20.12 -22.51
CA ALA A 208 0.82 21.02 -21.48
C ALA A 208 1.81 22.16 -21.17
N THR A 209 1.28 23.38 -21.04
CA THR A 209 2.06 24.60 -20.79
C THR A 209 1.82 25.20 -19.40
N HIS A 210 1.16 24.46 -18.52
CA HIS A 210 0.85 24.84 -17.13
C HIS A 210 1.48 23.83 -16.16
N ASP A 211 1.59 24.22 -14.89
CA ASP A 211 2.06 23.33 -13.84
C ASP A 211 0.99 22.28 -13.51
N TYR A 212 1.39 21.00 -13.46
CA TYR A 212 0.51 19.90 -13.09
C TYR A 212 1.24 18.83 -12.27
N VAL A 213 0.46 18.02 -11.57
CA VAL A 213 0.88 16.73 -11.00
C VAL A 213 -0.02 15.63 -11.54
N VAL A 214 0.56 14.44 -11.76
CA VAL A 214 -0.16 13.27 -12.27
C VAL A 214 -0.35 12.25 -11.17
N ILE A 215 -1.58 11.75 -11.05
CA ILE A 215 -1.96 10.71 -10.10
C ILE A 215 -2.47 9.49 -10.86
N SER A 216 -1.90 8.32 -10.62
CA SER A 216 -2.43 7.07 -11.16
C SER A 216 -3.48 6.49 -10.21
N GLU A 217 -4.66 6.16 -10.72
CA GLU A 217 -5.79 5.69 -9.92
C GLU A 217 -6.26 4.31 -10.36
N SER A 218 -6.73 3.51 -9.41
CA SER A 218 -7.23 2.15 -9.63
C SER A 218 -6.20 1.13 -10.12
N GLY A 219 -6.31 -0.11 -9.67
CA GLY A 219 -5.50 -1.22 -10.18
C GLY A 219 -4.10 -1.34 -9.59
N ILE A 220 -3.67 -0.40 -8.75
CA ILE A 220 -2.43 -0.49 -7.97
C ILE A 220 -2.69 -1.39 -6.76
N TYR A 221 -2.13 -2.60 -6.76
CA TYR A 221 -2.32 -3.58 -5.69
C TYR A 221 -1.03 -3.91 -4.94
N THR A 222 0.11 -3.76 -5.60
CA THR A 222 1.40 -4.19 -5.08
C THR A 222 2.41 -3.06 -5.13
N HIS A 223 3.48 -3.17 -4.33
CA HIS A 223 4.61 -2.27 -4.44
C HIS A 223 5.27 -2.33 -5.83
N GLN A 224 5.20 -3.47 -6.52
CA GLN A 224 5.73 -3.58 -7.88
C GLN A 224 4.93 -2.73 -8.89
N ASP A 225 3.62 -2.59 -8.69
CA ASP A 225 2.78 -1.67 -9.48
C ASP A 225 3.19 -0.21 -9.23
N VAL A 226 3.48 0.14 -7.97
CA VAL A 226 4.00 1.47 -7.58
C VAL A 226 5.34 1.74 -8.28
N LEU A 227 6.28 0.79 -8.23
CA LEU A 227 7.59 0.95 -8.87
C LEU A 227 7.51 1.00 -10.40
N ARG A 228 6.52 0.33 -11.01
CA ARG A 228 6.25 0.41 -12.44
C ARG A 228 5.81 1.83 -12.86
N LEU A 229 5.00 2.48 -12.03
CA LEU A 229 4.28 3.71 -12.40
C LEU A 229 4.91 5.00 -11.84
N SER A 230 5.64 4.93 -10.73
CA SER A 230 6.28 6.09 -10.09
C SER A 230 7.23 6.89 -10.99
N PRO A 231 7.93 6.31 -11.99
CA PRO A 231 8.67 7.11 -12.96
C PRO A 231 7.79 8.00 -13.86
N LEU A 232 6.49 7.74 -13.91
CA LEU A 232 5.52 8.38 -14.80
C LEU A 232 4.55 9.31 -14.07
N CYS A 233 4.35 9.13 -12.76
CA CYS A 233 3.36 9.90 -11.99
C CYS A 233 3.90 10.33 -10.63
N GLN A 234 3.41 11.48 -10.15
CA GLN A 234 3.79 12.07 -8.87
C GLN A 234 2.99 11.49 -7.69
N GLY A 235 2.04 10.59 -7.94
CA GLY A 235 1.37 9.90 -6.86
C GLY A 235 0.34 8.87 -7.31
N PHE A 236 -0.32 8.29 -6.31
CA PHE A 236 -1.26 7.19 -6.47
C PHE A 236 -2.51 7.41 -5.65
N LEU A 237 -3.69 7.08 -6.20
CA LEU A 237 -4.92 6.96 -5.42
C LEU A 237 -5.26 5.49 -5.20
N VAL A 238 -5.20 5.04 -3.95
CA VAL A 238 -5.32 3.62 -3.59
C VAL A 238 -6.38 3.41 -2.53
N GLY A 239 -7.37 2.55 -2.83
CA GLY A 239 -8.46 2.19 -1.92
C GLY A 239 -8.69 0.70 -1.82
N SER A 240 -9.27 0.07 -2.85
CA SER A 240 -9.69 -1.34 -2.78
C SER A 240 -8.58 -2.35 -2.46
N ALA A 241 -7.32 -2.03 -2.76
CA ALA A 241 -6.18 -2.90 -2.42
C ALA A 241 -5.93 -2.94 -0.91
N LEU A 242 -6.16 -1.83 -0.20
CA LEU A 242 -5.93 -1.71 1.23
C LEU A 242 -7.18 -2.08 2.02
N MET A 243 -8.34 -1.57 1.62
CA MET A 243 -9.59 -1.77 2.38
C MET A 243 -10.04 -3.23 2.46
N ALA A 244 -9.59 -4.09 1.54
CA ALA A 244 -9.83 -5.52 1.55
C ALA A 244 -8.91 -6.30 2.52
N GLU A 245 -7.83 -5.69 2.97
CA GLU A 245 -6.85 -6.32 3.86
C GLU A 245 -7.33 -6.31 5.31
N LYS A 246 -6.98 -7.40 6.02
CA LYS A 246 -7.34 -7.55 7.43
C LYS A 246 -6.53 -6.62 8.33
N ASP A 247 -5.25 -6.44 8.00
CA ASP A 247 -4.33 -5.56 8.73
C ASP A 247 -3.90 -4.43 7.79
N LEU A 248 -4.47 -3.24 8.03
CA LEU A 248 -4.19 -2.06 7.21
C LEU A 248 -2.78 -1.53 7.40
N ASN A 249 -2.22 -1.62 8.61
CA ASN A 249 -0.88 -1.11 8.89
C ASN A 249 0.16 -1.87 8.07
N VAL A 250 0.05 -3.19 8.00
CA VAL A 250 0.95 -4.03 7.20
C VAL A 250 0.70 -3.83 5.71
N ALA A 251 -0.55 -3.75 5.28
CA ALA A 251 -0.89 -3.52 3.88
C ALA A 251 -0.35 -2.18 3.35
N VAL A 252 -0.48 -1.10 4.13
CA VAL A 252 0.03 0.22 3.76
C VAL A 252 1.56 0.22 3.72
N LYS A 253 2.23 -0.33 4.73
CA LYS A 253 3.70 -0.45 4.74
C LYS A 253 4.20 -1.28 3.56
N GLY A 254 3.57 -2.42 3.28
CA GLY A 254 3.92 -3.28 2.16
C GLY A 254 3.75 -2.57 0.82
N LEU A 255 2.74 -1.71 0.66
CA LEU A 255 2.57 -0.90 -0.55
C LEU A 255 3.61 0.23 -0.67
N VAL A 256 3.94 0.89 0.45
CA VAL A 256 4.81 2.07 0.50
C VAL A 256 6.30 1.70 0.41
N TYR A 257 6.74 0.65 1.11
CA TYR A 257 8.16 0.29 1.20
C TYR A 257 8.49 -1.04 0.49
N GLY A 258 7.48 -1.76 0.01
CA GLY A 258 7.61 -3.19 -0.24
C GLY A 258 7.52 -3.99 1.05
N ASP A 259 7.31 -5.29 0.94
CA ASP A 259 7.40 -6.15 2.12
C ASP A 259 8.87 -6.29 2.54
N VAL A 260 9.17 -5.84 3.76
CA VAL A 260 10.51 -5.96 4.35
C VAL A 260 10.41 -6.67 5.69
N LYS A 261 11.19 -7.75 5.84
CA LYS A 261 11.42 -8.43 7.11
C LYS A 261 12.75 -7.99 7.71
N VAL A 262 12.71 -7.45 8.93
CA VAL A 262 13.91 -7.21 9.73
C VAL A 262 14.13 -8.41 10.66
N CYS A 263 15.11 -9.25 10.33
CA CYS A 263 15.37 -10.52 10.99
C CYS A 263 16.36 -10.38 12.16
N GLY A 264 16.24 -11.24 13.17
CA GLY A 264 17.18 -11.28 14.31
C GLY A 264 16.94 -10.16 15.32
N LEU A 265 15.68 -9.90 15.66
CA LEU A 265 15.29 -8.97 16.72
C LEU A 265 15.50 -9.63 18.09
N THR A 266 16.26 -8.97 18.96
CA THR A 266 16.70 -9.54 20.26
C THR A 266 16.15 -8.79 21.46
N THR A 267 15.57 -7.60 21.27
CA THR A 267 14.98 -6.76 22.32
C THR A 267 13.71 -6.07 21.82
N PRO A 268 12.81 -5.64 22.74
CA PRO A 268 11.65 -4.83 22.39
C PRO A 268 12.03 -3.52 21.68
N GLU A 269 13.11 -2.86 22.12
CA GLU A 269 13.61 -1.63 21.50
C GLU A 269 13.93 -1.83 20.01
N TYR A 270 14.64 -2.91 19.66
CA TYR A 270 14.98 -3.19 18.27
C TYR A 270 13.76 -3.55 17.42
N ALA A 271 12.79 -4.26 18.00
CA ALA A 271 11.53 -4.53 17.31
C ALA A 271 10.75 -3.24 17.04
N ASN A 272 10.63 -2.36 18.04
CA ASN A 272 9.97 -1.08 17.89
C ASN A 272 10.65 -0.22 16.81
N ASN A 273 11.98 -0.13 16.83
CA ASN A 273 12.74 0.62 15.84
C ASN A 273 12.54 0.05 14.42
N ALA A 274 12.49 -1.28 14.26
CA ALA A 274 12.24 -1.91 12.97
C ALA A 274 10.83 -1.60 12.42
N PHE A 275 9.80 -1.78 13.24
CA PHE A 275 8.42 -1.52 12.81
C PHE A 275 8.15 -0.03 12.58
N ALA A 276 8.71 0.85 13.41
CA ALA A 276 8.62 2.30 13.24
C ALA A 276 9.33 2.79 11.98
N ALA A 277 10.43 2.14 11.57
CA ALA A 277 11.14 2.47 10.34
C ALA A 277 10.38 2.06 9.05
N GLY A 278 9.47 1.08 9.14
CA GLY A 278 8.64 0.63 8.02
C GLY A 278 8.58 -0.88 7.81
N ALA A 279 9.19 -1.69 8.68
CA ALA A 279 9.17 -3.15 8.51
C ALA A 279 7.75 -3.71 8.51
N SER A 280 7.47 -4.64 7.59
CA SER A 280 6.25 -5.44 7.56
C SER A 280 6.34 -6.61 8.53
N TYR A 281 7.54 -7.16 8.74
CA TYR A 281 7.77 -8.35 9.57
C TYR A 281 9.01 -8.22 10.47
N GLY A 282 8.91 -8.79 11.67
CA GLY A 282 10.03 -8.96 12.60
C GLY A 282 10.46 -10.43 12.71
N GLY A 283 11.76 -10.74 12.57
CA GLY A 283 12.26 -12.12 12.69
C GLY A 283 12.82 -12.43 14.08
N LEU A 284 12.35 -13.51 14.70
CA LEU A 284 12.83 -14.04 15.98
C LEU A 284 13.56 -15.36 15.73
N ILE A 285 14.83 -15.49 16.14
CA ILE A 285 15.66 -16.65 15.80
C ILE A 285 15.72 -17.63 16.97
N PHE A 286 15.22 -18.86 16.77
CA PHE A 286 15.24 -19.96 17.74
C PHE A 286 16.33 -21.01 17.45
N ALA A 287 17.27 -20.68 16.58
CA ALA A 287 18.44 -21.49 16.30
C ALA A 287 19.56 -21.23 17.34
N GLY A 288 19.76 -22.14 18.29
CA GLY A 288 20.65 -21.93 19.44
C GLY A 288 22.13 -21.66 19.14
N LYS A 289 22.60 -21.95 17.92
CA LYS A 289 23.97 -21.60 17.47
C LYS A 289 24.08 -20.18 16.92
N SER A 290 22.96 -19.51 16.69
CA SER A 290 22.94 -18.15 16.16
C SER A 290 23.40 -17.16 17.23
N PRO A 291 24.26 -16.18 16.89
CA PRO A 291 24.55 -15.07 17.80
C PRO A 291 23.34 -14.16 18.04
N ARG A 292 22.26 -14.34 17.25
CA ARG A 292 21.00 -13.61 17.33
C ARG A 292 19.88 -14.45 17.95
N TYR A 293 20.24 -15.54 18.62
CA TYR A 293 19.28 -16.42 19.28
C TYR A 293 18.51 -15.66 20.37
N VAL A 294 17.20 -15.88 20.44
CA VAL A 294 16.36 -15.43 21.55
C VAL A 294 15.78 -16.63 22.29
N THR A 295 15.72 -16.52 23.62
CA THR A 295 14.99 -17.48 24.44
C THR A 295 13.47 -17.32 24.23
N PRO A 296 12.65 -18.36 24.50
CA PRO A 296 11.20 -18.23 24.48
C PRO A 296 10.69 -17.08 25.37
N GLU A 297 11.31 -16.85 26.51
CA GLU A 297 10.95 -15.77 27.46
C GLU A 297 11.26 -14.38 26.88
N THR A 298 12.43 -14.21 26.27
CA THR A 298 12.79 -12.97 25.57
C THR A 298 11.86 -12.72 24.39
N ALA A 299 11.60 -13.75 23.58
CA ALA A 299 10.67 -13.65 22.45
C ALA A 299 9.27 -13.25 22.90
N LEU A 300 8.77 -13.84 23.99
CA LEU A 300 7.47 -13.50 24.58
C LEU A 300 7.42 -12.04 25.06
N THR A 301 8.52 -11.55 25.63
CA THR A 301 8.63 -10.14 26.06
C THR A 301 8.52 -9.20 24.84
N ILE A 302 9.27 -9.50 23.76
CA ILE A 302 9.25 -8.70 22.53
C ILE A 302 7.84 -8.60 21.93
N VAL A 303 7.16 -9.73 21.74
CA VAL A 303 5.84 -9.75 21.07
C VAL A 303 4.75 -9.11 21.92
N ASN A 304 4.88 -9.14 23.26
CA ASN A 304 3.91 -8.52 24.16
C ASN A 304 4.09 -7.00 24.26
N GLU A 305 5.33 -6.51 24.22
CA GLU A 305 5.61 -5.08 24.33
C GLU A 305 5.47 -4.34 23.00
N VAL A 306 5.72 -5.02 21.88
CA VAL A 306 5.71 -4.41 20.54
C VAL A 306 4.79 -5.21 19.62
N PRO A 307 3.55 -4.75 19.39
CA PRO A 307 2.64 -5.35 18.43
C PRO A 307 3.22 -5.37 17.02
N GLY A 308 3.04 -6.48 16.31
CA GLY A 308 3.50 -6.62 14.93
C GLY A 308 3.44 -8.06 14.43
N HIS A 309 3.75 -8.25 13.15
CA HIS A 309 3.83 -9.58 12.55
C HIS A 309 5.23 -10.17 12.75
N TYR A 310 5.30 -11.19 13.60
CA TYR A 310 6.56 -11.89 13.88
C TYR A 310 6.68 -13.21 13.13
N VAL A 311 7.92 -13.52 12.73
CA VAL A 311 8.30 -14.75 12.04
C VAL A 311 9.35 -15.47 12.86
N GLY A 312 9.04 -16.69 13.30
CA GLY A 312 9.98 -17.52 14.06
C GLY A 312 10.90 -18.31 13.12
N VAL A 313 12.21 -18.24 13.31
CA VAL A 313 13.20 -18.96 12.50
C VAL A 313 13.67 -20.20 13.26
N PHE A 314 13.45 -21.38 12.67
CA PHE A 314 13.75 -22.69 13.25
C PHE A 314 14.71 -23.48 12.37
N VAL A 315 15.49 -24.36 12.99
CA VAL A 315 16.45 -25.25 12.31
C VAL A 315 16.29 -26.64 12.89
N ASP A 316 15.69 -27.56 12.12
CA ASP A 316 15.54 -28.98 12.43
C ASP A 316 14.92 -29.24 13.81
N LYS A 317 13.95 -28.40 14.20
CA LYS A 317 13.25 -28.50 15.48
C LYS A 317 12.13 -29.54 15.42
N PRO A 318 11.77 -30.19 16.55
CA PRO A 318 10.57 -31.02 16.60
C PRO A 318 9.31 -30.20 16.30
N ILE A 319 8.37 -30.77 15.53
CA ILE A 319 7.12 -30.09 15.14
C ILE A 319 6.37 -29.54 16.36
N ASP A 320 6.26 -30.33 17.43
CA ASP A 320 5.50 -29.91 18.62
C ASP A 320 6.15 -28.70 19.32
N GLU A 321 7.47 -28.54 19.26
CA GLU A 321 8.18 -27.36 19.76
C GLU A 321 7.89 -26.12 18.89
N VAL A 322 7.91 -26.30 17.57
CA VAL A 322 7.59 -25.21 16.61
C VAL A 322 6.15 -24.75 16.79
N VAL A 323 5.20 -25.69 16.89
CA VAL A 323 3.77 -25.40 17.07
C VAL A 323 3.50 -24.71 18.40
N ALA A 324 4.11 -25.19 19.50
CA ALA A 324 3.97 -24.57 20.81
C ALA A 324 4.47 -23.11 20.78
N THR A 325 5.64 -22.87 20.19
CA THR A 325 6.22 -21.53 20.06
C THR A 325 5.36 -20.64 19.18
N ALA A 326 4.91 -21.13 18.02
CA ALA A 326 4.05 -20.39 17.10
C ALA A 326 2.73 -19.98 17.74
N THR A 327 2.15 -20.87 18.54
CA THR A 327 0.89 -20.62 19.25
C THR A 327 1.09 -19.61 20.38
N GLN A 328 2.14 -19.80 21.21
CA GLN A 328 2.41 -18.93 22.36
C GLN A 328 2.71 -17.49 21.95
N LEU A 329 3.46 -17.31 20.86
CA LEU A 329 3.87 -15.99 20.38
C LEU A 329 2.93 -15.43 19.30
N SER A 330 1.86 -16.16 18.96
CA SER A 330 0.94 -15.83 17.88
C SER A 330 1.67 -15.47 16.56
N LEU A 331 2.67 -16.30 16.19
CA LEU A 331 3.53 -16.03 15.03
C LEU A 331 2.71 -15.97 13.73
N ARG A 332 3.06 -15.02 12.87
CA ARG A 332 2.48 -14.91 11.53
C ARG A 332 3.03 -15.98 10.59
N ALA A 333 4.28 -16.38 10.78
CA ALA A 333 4.90 -17.47 10.05
C ALA A 333 5.98 -18.18 10.86
N VAL A 334 6.26 -19.42 10.46
CA VAL A 334 7.45 -20.16 10.86
C VAL A 334 8.36 -20.34 9.65
N GLN A 335 9.60 -19.87 9.76
CA GLN A 335 10.62 -19.98 8.74
C GLN A 335 11.51 -21.19 9.06
N LEU A 336 11.41 -22.22 8.22
CA LEU A 336 12.22 -23.43 8.27
C LEU A 336 13.57 -23.17 7.58
N HIS A 337 14.66 -23.37 8.30
CA HIS A 337 16.01 -23.00 7.87
C HIS A 337 17.00 -24.18 7.95
N GLY A 338 16.50 -25.40 8.14
CA GLY A 338 17.29 -26.63 8.26
C GLY A 338 17.19 -27.53 7.03
N SER A 339 16.84 -28.78 7.29
CA SER A 339 16.69 -29.90 6.36
C SER A 339 15.26 -30.45 6.32
N GLU A 340 14.28 -29.65 6.76
CA GLU A 340 12.87 -30.02 6.85
C GLU A 340 12.30 -30.37 5.46
N ASP A 341 11.85 -31.62 5.32
CA ASP A 341 11.34 -32.17 4.07
C ASP A 341 9.83 -31.90 3.87
N ALA A 342 9.27 -32.40 2.76
CA ALA A 342 7.86 -32.21 2.44
C ALA A 342 6.91 -32.85 3.48
N ASN A 343 7.27 -34.02 4.02
CA ASN A 343 6.48 -34.70 5.03
C ASN A 343 6.49 -33.94 6.36
N TYR A 344 7.63 -33.36 6.75
CA TYR A 344 7.70 -32.45 7.89
C TYR A 344 6.75 -31.26 7.71
N ARG A 345 6.78 -30.61 6.53
CA ARG A 345 5.93 -29.44 6.25
C ARG A 345 4.45 -29.77 6.27
N GLU A 346 4.05 -30.90 5.70
CA GLU A 346 2.66 -31.36 5.72
C GLU A 346 2.15 -31.56 7.16
N GLN A 347 2.92 -32.30 7.97
CA GLN A 347 2.58 -32.54 9.37
C GLN A 347 2.54 -31.26 10.19
N LEU A 348 3.52 -30.37 10.01
CA LEU A 348 3.56 -29.06 10.65
C LEU A 348 2.33 -28.22 10.27
N ASN A 349 2.01 -28.14 8.98
CA ASN A 349 0.88 -27.35 8.47
C ASN A 349 -0.46 -27.82 9.06
N SER A 350 -0.63 -29.14 9.28
CA SER A 350 -1.85 -29.68 9.90
C SER A 350 -2.03 -29.31 11.39
N LYS A 351 -0.96 -28.85 12.06
CA LYS A 351 -0.95 -28.54 13.50
C LYS A 351 -0.79 -27.04 13.80
N LEU A 352 -0.32 -26.24 12.85
CA LEU A 352 -0.15 -24.80 13.04
C LEU A 352 -1.51 -24.09 13.20
N PRO A 353 -1.56 -22.98 13.95
CA PRO A 353 -2.71 -22.07 13.91
C PRO A 353 -3.02 -21.64 12.47
N SER A 354 -4.30 -21.49 12.12
CA SER A 354 -4.74 -21.18 10.74
C SER A 354 -4.22 -19.85 10.18
N HIS A 355 -3.75 -18.94 11.04
CA HIS A 355 -3.14 -17.67 10.65
C HIS A 355 -1.62 -17.76 10.48
N CYS A 356 -0.97 -18.84 10.92
CA CYS A 356 0.48 -19.02 10.87
C CYS A 356 0.87 -19.82 9.63
N THR A 357 1.67 -19.22 8.74
CA THR A 357 2.11 -19.86 7.49
C THR A 357 3.52 -20.47 7.60
N ILE A 358 3.89 -21.31 6.64
CA ILE A 358 5.24 -21.90 6.57
C ILE A 358 6.04 -21.18 5.49
N TRP A 359 7.23 -20.71 5.88
CA TRP A 359 8.24 -20.19 4.97
C TRP A 359 9.42 -21.15 4.93
N GLN A 360 10.04 -21.34 3.76
CA GLN A 360 11.17 -22.25 3.60
C GLN A 360 12.40 -21.49 3.13
N ALA A 361 13.49 -21.54 3.89
CA ALA A 361 14.79 -21.01 3.47
C ALA A 361 15.54 -22.03 2.60
N VAL A 362 16.23 -21.52 1.58
CA VAL A 362 17.04 -22.26 0.62
C VAL A 362 18.34 -21.50 0.39
N GLY A 363 19.46 -22.20 0.52
CA GLY A 363 20.78 -21.65 0.24
C GLY A 363 21.08 -21.64 -1.25
N VAL A 364 21.55 -20.51 -1.78
CA VAL A 364 21.93 -20.30 -3.18
C VAL A 364 23.44 -20.14 -3.29
N SER A 365 24.06 -20.95 -4.14
CA SER A 365 25.48 -20.85 -4.51
C SER A 365 25.60 -20.28 -5.94
N ASP A 366 26.30 -20.97 -6.84
CA ASP A 366 26.46 -20.51 -8.23
C ASP A 366 25.18 -20.65 -9.10
N ASN A 367 24.17 -21.41 -8.65
CA ASN A 367 22.93 -21.65 -9.38
C ASN A 367 21.74 -21.73 -8.42
N ILE A 368 20.54 -21.43 -8.93
CA ILE A 368 19.29 -21.64 -8.19
C ILE A 368 19.05 -23.13 -7.98
N PRO A 369 18.90 -23.61 -6.73
CA PRO A 369 18.65 -25.02 -6.47
C PRO A 369 17.33 -25.50 -7.07
N ASN A 370 17.32 -26.71 -7.65
CA ASN A 370 16.13 -27.28 -8.30
C ASN A 370 14.91 -27.39 -7.37
N ASN A 371 15.12 -27.56 -6.06
CA ASN A 371 14.02 -27.65 -5.09
C ASN A 371 13.26 -26.32 -4.95
N VAL A 372 13.81 -25.18 -5.37
CA VAL A 372 13.07 -23.90 -5.40
C VAL A 372 11.83 -24.03 -6.30
N TYR A 373 11.96 -24.63 -7.49
CA TYR A 373 10.84 -24.82 -8.41
C TYR A 373 9.78 -25.79 -7.86
N THR A 374 10.20 -26.78 -7.07
CA THR A 374 9.27 -27.65 -6.34
C THR A 374 8.51 -26.87 -5.27
N LEU A 375 9.22 -26.05 -4.48
CA LEU A 375 8.64 -25.23 -3.42
C LEU A 375 7.69 -24.15 -3.96
N LEU A 376 7.95 -23.59 -5.15
CA LEU A 376 7.05 -22.62 -5.80
C LEU A 376 5.66 -23.20 -6.12
N ASN A 377 5.55 -24.53 -6.18
CA ASN A 377 4.32 -25.26 -6.42
C ASN A 377 3.83 -26.03 -5.17
N ASP A 378 4.51 -25.88 -4.03
CA ASP A 378 4.09 -26.44 -2.75
C ASP A 378 3.01 -25.54 -2.14
N ASN A 379 1.82 -26.11 -1.91
CA ASN A 379 0.67 -25.40 -1.34
C ASN A 379 0.80 -25.17 0.18
N HIS A 380 1.73 -25.85 0.84
CA HIS A 380 2.02 -25.64 2.26
C HIS A 380 3.04 -24.53 2.49
N VAL A 381 3.75 -24.08 1.44
CA VAL A 381 4.79 -23.05 1.52
C VAL A 381 4.29 -21.73 0.95
N GLU A 382 4.16 -20.74 1.82
CA GLU A 382 3.68 -19.40 1.47
C GLU A 382 4.79 -18.55 0.87
N ARG A 383 6.01 -18.66 1.42
CA ARG A 383 7.18 -17.90 0.97
C ARG A 383 8.44 -18.76 0.96
N ILE A 384 9.35 -18.45 0.02
CA ILE A 384 10.64 -19.10 -0.12
C ILE A 384 11.73 -18.06 0.08
N LEU A 385 12.56 -18.23 1.10
CA LEU A 385 13.68 -17.33 1.37
C LEU A 385 14.94 -17.85 0.69
N LEU A 386 15.57 -17.01 -0.14
CA LEU A 386 16.82 -17.29 -0.83
C LEU A 386 17.94 -16.51 -0.15
N ASP A 387 18.91 -17.21 0.45
CA ASP A 387 20.10 -16.63 1.09
C ASP A 387 21.37 -17.22 0.46
N CYS A 388 22.50 -16.51 0.57
CA CYS A 388 23.77 -16.97 0.05
C CYS A 388 24.31 -18.17 0.85
N GLN A 389 24.55 -19.28 0.16
CA GLN A 389 25.21 -20.45 0.72
C GLN A 389 26.73 -20.33 0.60
N VAL A 390 27.44 -20.45 1.74
CA VAL A 390 28.91 -20.50 1.78
C VAL A 390 29.33 -21.81 2.44
N GLY A 391 29.92 -22.71 1.65
CA GLY A 391 30.24 -24.07 2.10
C GLY A 391 28.97 -24.80 2.54
N ASN A 392 28.94 -25.25 3.80
CA ASN A 392 27.78 -25.94 4.39
C ASN A 392 26.78 -24.98 5.07
N SER A 393 27.07 -23.69 5.15
CA SER A 393 26.19 -22.71 5.79
C SER A 393 25.18 -22.19 4.77
N LYS A 394 23.88 -22.51 4.96
CA LYS A 394 22.79 -22.15 4.05
C LYS A 394 22.27 -20.71 4.20
N GLY A 395 22.86 -19.91 5.10
CA GLY A 395 22.48 -18.51 5.31
C GLY A 395 23.23 -17.86 6.47
N GLY A 396 22.98 -16.57 6.71
CA GLY A 396 23.58 -15.80 7.80
C GLY A 396 25.07 -15.49 7.63
N THR A 397 25.58 -15.60 6.40
CA THR A 397 26.99 -15.36 6.05
C THR A 397 27.31 -13.88 5.84
N GLY A 398 26.27 -13.04 5.73
CA GLY A 398 26.39 -11.63 5.38
C GLY A 398 26.79 -11.39 3.93
N LYS A 399 26.89 -12.45 3.11
CA LYS A 399 27.23 -12.35 1.68
C LYS A 399 25.98 -12.35 0.82
N GLN A 400 26.10 -11.67 -0.31
CA GLN A 400 25.11 -11.66 -1.38
C GLN A 400 25.45 -12.76 -2.39
N PHE A 401 24.43 -13.47 -2.89
CA PHE A 401 24.57 -14.33 -4.07
C PHE A 401 24.25 -13.53 -5.34
N ASP A 402 24.56 -14.07 -6.52
CA ASP A 402 24.25 -13.39 -7.77
C ASP A 402 22.74 -13.30 -8.01
N TRP A 403 22.16 -12.11 -7.79
CA TRP A 403 20.73 -11.86 -7.97
C TRP A 403 20.28 -11.90 -9.43
N SER A 404 21.21 -11.84 -10.41
CA SER A 404 20.85 -12.01 -11.82
C SER A 404 20.25 -13.39 -12.12
N LEU A 405 20.55 -14.38 -11.27
CA LEU A 405 19.95 -15.72 -11.32
C LEU A 405 18.43 -15.72 -11.15
N LEU A 406 17.85 -14.64 -10.61
CA LEU A 406 16.41 -14.50 -10.36
C LEU A 406 15.64 -13.98 -11.59
N GLN A 407 16.31 -13.54 -12.66
CA GLN A 407 15.66 -12.87 -13.79
C GLN A 407 14.51 -13.68 -14.41
N ASN A 408 14.71 -15.00 -14.57
CA ASN A 408 13.78 -15.89 -15.27
C ASN A 408 12.96 -16.78 -14.32
N ILE A 409 12.86 -16.41 -13.04
CA ILE A 409 12.01 -17.14 -12.10
C ILE A 409 10.59 -16.56 -12.15
N ASP A 410 9.62 -17.44 -12.38
CA ASP A 410 8.20 -17.12 -12.22
C ASP A 410 7.80 -17.02 -10.75
N LYS A 411 6.64 -16.42 -10.47
CA LYS A 411 6.07 -16.29 -9.12
C LYS A 411 6.99 -15.59 -8.12
N LYS A 412 7.66 -14.51 -8.56
CA LYS A 412 8.59 -13.75 -7.72
C LYS A 412 7.94 -13.19 -6.46
N GLU A 413 6.62 -12.99 -6.46
CA GLU A 413 5.83 -12.61 -5.29
C GLU A 413 5.93 -13.60 -4.12
N LYS A 414 6.25 -14.89 -4.39
CA LYS A 414 6.52 -15.89 -3.35
C LYS A 414 7.95 -15.84 -2.80
N LEU A 415 8.88 -15.15 -3.46
CA LEU A 415 10.29 -15.14 -3.10
C LEU A 415 10.60 -14.03 -2.09
N ILE A 416 11.39 -14.40 -1.08
CA ILE A 416 12.07 -13.49 -0.18
C ILE A 416 13.55 -13.53 -0.54
N ILE A 417 14.17 -12.38 -0.83
CA ILE A 417 15.61 -12.32 -1.03
C ILE A 417 16.31 -11.89 0.25
N ALA A 418 17.38 -12.57 0.58
CA ALA A 418 18.20 -12.34 1.75
C ALA A 418 19.69 -12.33 1.35
N GLY A 419 20.55 -12.10 2.33
CA GLY A 419 22.00 -12.19 2.18
C GLY A 419 22.64 -10.84 1.87
N GLY A 420 23.23 -10.23 2.89
CA GLY A 420 24.03 -9.00 2.73
C GLY A 420 23.26 -7.73 2.37
N ILE A 421 21.92 -7.74 2.35
CA ILE A 421 21.11 -6.55 2.06
C ILE A 421 21.32 -5.48 3.13
N ASN A 422 21.64 -4.27 2.69
CA ASN A 422 21.98 -3.10 3.49
C ASN A 422 21.65 -1.81 2.70
N PRO A 423 21.78 -0.61 3.29
CA PRO A 423 21.47 0.64 2.59
C PRO A 423 22.19 0.83 1.25
N ASP A 424 23.40 0.31 1.08
CA ASP A 424 24.18 0.53 -0.14
C ASP A 424 23.69 -0.31 -1.34
N ASN A 425 22.99 -1.43 -1.11
CA ASN A 425 22.54 -2.35 -2.17
C ASN A 425 21.03 -2.67 -2.17
N VAL A 426 20.24 -2.08 -1.26
CA VAL A 426 18.79 -2.36 -1.18
C VAL A 426 18.04 -1.96 -2.46
N ALA A 427 18.50 -0.93 -3.19
CA ALA A 427 17.91 -0.56 -4.47
C ALA A 427 18.05 -1.67 -5.52
N ASP A 428 19.21 -2.33 -5.58
CA ASP A 428 19.44 -3.46 -6.47
C ASP A 428 18.58 -4.66 -6.05
N ALA A 429 18.39 -4.85 -4.73
CA ALA A 429 17.53 -5.90 -4.18
C ALA A 429 16.08 -5.72 -4.63
N ILE A 430 15.56 -4.48 -4.51
CA ILE A 430 14.21 -4.11 -4.98
C ILE A 430 14.05 -4.38 -6.47
N SER A 431 15.08 -4.05 -7.28
CA SER A 431 15.04 -4.22 -8.74
C SER A 431 14.90 -5.67 -9.21
N THR A 432 15.14 -6.66 -8.34
CA THR A 432 14.93 -8.08 -8.66
C THR A 432 13.47 -8.43 -8.90
N GLY A 433 12.54 -7.63 -8.35
CA GLY A 433 11.09 -7.85 -8.38
C GLY A 433 10.61 -8.96 -7.46
N CYS A 434 11.44 -9.41 -6.51
CA CYS A 434 11.01 -10.36 -5.49
C CYS A 434 9.99 -9.75 -4.53
N GLY A 435 9.05 -10.57 -4.06
CA GLY A 435 7.92 -10.11 -3.27
C GLY A 435 8.29 -9.54 -1.90
N MET A 436 9.46 -9.91 -1.36
CA MET A 436 9.90 -9.44 -0.05
C MET A 436 11.43 -9.41 0.06
N LEU A 437 11.92 -8.50 0.90
CA LEU A 437 13.32 -8.42 1.32
C LEU A 437 13.48 -8.93 2.76
N ASP A 438 14.52 -9.71 3.04
CA ASP A 438 14.95 -10.06 4.40
C ASP A 438 16.29 -9.39 4.71
N VAL A 439 16.25 -8.48 5.68
CA VAL A 439 17.43 -7.73 6.13
C VAL A 439 17.81 -8.18 7.53
N ASN A 440 19.11 -8.40 7.76
CA ASN A 440 19.60 -8.86 9.05
C ASN A 440 20.87 -8.10 9.47
N SER A 441 22.06 -8.59 9.09
CA SER A 441 23.34 -8.01 9.51
C SER A 441 23.66 -6.66 8.84
N GLY A 442 23.07 -6.38 7.67
CA GLY A 442 23.28 -5.12 6.97
C GLY A 442 22.75 -3.89 7.71
N VAL A 443 21.84 -4.09 8.66
CA VAL A 443 21.23 -3.03 9.50
C VAL A 443 21.65 -3.14 10.98
N GLU A 444 22.78 -3.78 11.26
CA GLU A 444 23.31 -3.98 12.60
C GLU A 444 24.59 -3.16 12.86
N THR A 445 24.85 -2.83 14.13
CA THR A 445 26.18 -2.43 14.63
C THR A 445 27.02 -3.63 15.05
N ALA A 446 26.38 -4.63 15.65
CA ALA A 446 26.95 -5.92 16.03
C ALA A 446 25.88 -7.02 15.89
N PRO A 447 26.25 -8.32 15.86
CA PRO A 447 25.26 -9.39 15.76
C PRO A 447 24.17 -9.31 16.82
N GLY A 448 22.92 -9.10 16.41
CA GLY A 448 21.76 -8.96 17.30
C GLY A 448 21.49 -7.53 17.78
N GLU A 449 22.34 -6.56 17.44
CA GLU A 449 22.19 -5.14 17.79
C GLU A 449 21.74 -4.34 16.57
N LYS A 450 20.44 -4.07 16.45
CA LYS A 450 19.88 -3.30 15.32
C LYS A 450 20.22 -1.82 15.46
N CYS A 451 20.60 -1.19 14.34
CA CYS A 451 20.95 0.21 14.27
C CYS A 451 19.80 1.03 13.68
N ALA A 452 19.24 1.94 14.46
CA ALA A 452 18.14 2.82 14.03
C ALA A 452 18.52 3.64 12.78
N ASP A 453 19.72 4.20 12.73
CA ASP A 453 20.18 5.00 11.58
C ASP A 453 20.28 4.17 10.30
N LYS A 454 20.76 2.92 10.39
CA LYS A 454 20.83 2.03 9.22
C LYS A 454 19.45 1.57 8.77
N LEU A 455 18.52 1.33 9.70
CA LEU A 455 17.13 1.04 9.37
C LEU A 455 16.49 2.23 8.65
N ALA A 456 16.64 3.44 9.20
CA ALA A 456 16.13 4.65 8.58
C ALA A 456 16.72 4.87 7.17
N ALA A 457 18.03 4.69 7.01
CA ALA A 457 18.69 4.80 5.70
C ALA A 457 18.16 3.77 4.69
N LEU A 458 17.96 2.52 5.13
CA LEU A 458 17.41 1.46 4.29
C LEU A 458 15.98 1.79 3.82
N PHE A 459 15.08 2.13 4.74
CA PHE A 459 13.69 2.45 4.41
C PHE A 459 13.55 3.77 3.63
N THR A 460 14.48 4.71 3.80
CA THR A 460 14.56 5.90 2.93
C THR A 460 14.74 5.51 1.48
N ILE A 461 15.58 4.50 1.19
CA ILE A 461 15.81 4.03 -0.18
C ILE A 461 14.64 3.20 -0.68
N CYS A 462 14.02 2.38 0.17
CA CYS A 462 12.77 1.69 -0.15
C CYS A 462 11.64 2.64 -0.56
N ARG A 463 11.70 3.91 -0.12
CA ARG A 463 10.69 4.94 -0.41
C ARG A 463 11.09 5.92 -1.53
N ARG A 464 12.27 5.74 -2.11
CA ARG A 464 12.85 6.67 -3.09
C ARG A 464 12.39 6.35 -4.51
N TYR A 465 11.15 6.72 -4.82
CA TYR A 465 10.52 6.61 -6.13
C TYR A 465 9.53 7.74 -6.37
#